data_AF-A0A3E0PKD5-F1
#
_entry.id   AF-A0A3E0PKD5-F1
#
_cell.length_a   1.000
_cell.length_b   1.000
_cell.length_c   1.000
_cell.angle_alpha   90.00
_cell.angle_beta   90.00
_cell.angle_gamma   90.00
#
_symmetry.space_group_name_H-M   'P 1'
#
loop_
_entity.id
_entity.type
_entity.pdbx_description
1 polymer ?
#
loop_
_entity_poly.entity_id
_entity_poly.type
_entity_poly.pdbx_seq_one_letter_code
_entity_poly.pdbx_strand_id
1 'polypeptide(L)'
;MVTCPGANAVLASFRTDRARHIVEEVGVSVRKHMSSVIAVAGHFDCAGNPVSYEEHKEQILRCADRIRNWDFGVRVVGIYVNEWFSIDVVCDSQEDFPQIKSWL
;
A
#
# COMPACT_ATOMS: atom_id res chain seq x y z
N MET A 1 6.11 0.65 10.62
CA MET A 1 6.46 0.47 9.20
C MET A 1 6.63 -1.02 8.96
N VAL A 2 6.02 -1.56 7.90
CA VAL A 2 6.04 -2.98 7.57
C VAL A 2 6.85 -3.14 6.28
N THR A 3 7.90 -3.97 6.31
CA THR A 3 8.85 -4.07 5.18
C THR A 3 9.24 -5.51 4.91
N CYS A 4 9.29 -5.88 3.64
CA CYS A 4 9.86 -7.14 3.19
C CYS A 4 10.27 -7.05 1.71
N PRO A 5 11.14 -7.95 1.20
CA PRO A 5 11.49 -7.98 -0.21
C PRO A 5 10.24 -8.17 -1.08
N GLY A 6 10.06 -7.28 -2.07
CA GLY A 6 8.95 -7.36 -3.03
C GLY A 6 7.56 -7.19 -2.41
N ALA A 7 7.42 -6.36 -1.36
CA ALA A 7 6.19 -6.25 -0.58
C ALA A 7 4.92 -6.05 -1.42
N ASN A 8 4.96 -5.21 -2.46
CA ASN A 8 3.82 -4.98 -3.35
C ASN A 8 3.44 -6.27 -4.15
N ALA A 9 4.40 -7.06 -4.63
CA ALA A 9 4.11 -8.34 -5.27
C ALA A 9 3.61 -9.41 -4.28
N VAL A 10 4.23 -9.49 -3.10
CA VAL A 10 3.82 -10.40 -2.03
C VAL A 10 2.36 -10.16 -1.67
N LEU A 11 1.98 -8.89 -1.48
CA LEU A 11 0.64 -8.52 -1.10
C LEU A 11 -0.36 -8.62 -2.27
N ALA A 12 0.04 -8.23 -3.49
CA ALA A 12 -0.81 -8.33 -4.68
C ALA A 12 -1.18 -9.78 -5.00
N SER A 13 -0.22 -10.71 -4.87
CA SER A 13 -0.48 -12.14 -5.10
C SER A 13 -1.26 -12.79 -3.96
N PHE A 14 -0.99 -12.40 -2.71
CA PHE A 14 -1.61 -12.96 -1.50
C PHE A 14 -1.48 -14.50 -1.38
N ARG A 15 -0.38 -15.07 -1.89
CA ARG A 15 -0.17 -16.53 -1.95
C ARG A 15 0.71 -17.10 -0.84
N THR A 16 1.23 -16.25 0.05
CA THR A 16 2.26 -16.63 1.03
C THR A 16 1.85 -16.26 2.45
N ASP A 17 2.42 -16.95 3.44
CA ASP A 17 2.25 -16.59 4.86
C ASP A 17 2.76 -15.18 5.16
N ARG A 18 3.75 -14.71 4.41
CA ARG A 18 4.24 -13.33 4.49
C ARG A 18 3.14 -12.31 4.20
N ALA A 19 2.25 -12.58 3.24
CA ALA A 19 1.13 -11.69 2.96
C ALA A 19 0.15 -11.62 4.15
N ARG A 20 -0.10 -12.74 4.83
CA ARG A 20 -0.92 -12.77 6.06
C ARG A 20 -0.27 -11.98 7.18
N HIS A 21 1.03 -12.17 7.37
CA HIS A 21 1.80 -11.46 8.39
C HIS A 21 1.74 -9.93 8.19
N ILE A 22 1.86 -9.47 6.94
CA ILE A 22 1.68 -8.04 6.61
C ILE A 22 0.30 -7.54 7.07
N VAL A 23 -0.78 -8.32 6.86
CA VAL A 23 -2.14 -7.91 7.31
C VAL A 23 -2.19 -7.77 8.84
N GLU A 24 -1.57 -8.68 9.57
CA GLU A 24 -1.51 -8.65 11.04
C GLU A 24 -0.77 -7.40 11.53
N GLU A 25 0.41 -7.10 11.00
CA GLU A 25 1.22 -5.94 11.39
C GLU A 25 0.54 -4.61 11.01
N VAL A 26 -0.08 -4.54 9.84
CA VAL A 26 -0.92 -3.39 9.45
C VAL A 26 -2.10 -3.26 10.41
N GLY A 27 -2.74 -4.37 10.79
CA GLY A 27 -3.84 -4.38 11.75
C GLY A 27 -3.44 -3.85 13.13
N VAL A 28 -2.22 -4.14 13.61
CA VAL A 28 -1.67 -3.52 14.83
C VAL A 28 -1.49 -2.02 14.64
N SER A 29 -0.92 -1.59 13.50
CA SER A 29 -0.69 -0.18 13.19
C SER A 29 -2.00 0.63 13.18
N VAL A 30 -3.05 0.11 12.54
CA VAL A 30 -4.36 0.77 12.48
C VAL A 30 -5.07 0.71 13.83
N ARG A 31 -5.23 -0.48 14.42
CA ARG A 31 -6.12 -0.66 15.59
C ARG A 31 -5.49 -0.28 16.93
N LYS A 32 -4.17 -0.36 17.05
CA LYS A 32 -3.46 -0.07 18.31
C LYS A 32 -2.71 1.25 18.27
N HIS A 33 -2.18 1.62 17.10
CA HIS A 33 -1.43 2.86 16.93
C HIS A 33 -2.23 3.93 16.18
N MET A 34 -3.50 3.68 15.87
CA MET A 34 -4.43 4.66 15.29
C MET A 34 -3.93 5.27 13.97
N SER A 35 -3.18 4.50 13.18
CA SER A 35 -2.75 4.92 11.85
C SER A 35 -3.98 5.13 10.97
N SER A 36 -4.15 6.34 10.42
CA SER A 36 -5.30 6.75 9.60
C SER A 36 -5.03 6.67 8.09
N VAL A 37 -3.78 6.35 7.71
CA VAL A 37 -3.35 6.21 6.32
C VAL A 37 -2.46 4.97 6.18
N ILE A 38 -2.69 4.19 5.13
CA ILE A 38 -1.84 3.08 4.70
C ILE A 38 -1.24 3.45 3.34
N ALA A 39 0.08 3.50 3.25
CA ALA A 39 0.78 3.68 1.99
C ALA A 39 1.35 2.33 1.51
N VAL A 40 1.06 1.95 0.25
CA VAL A 40 1.72 0.83 -0.43
C VAL A 40 2.77 1.40 -1.36
N ALA A 41 4.04 1.10 -1.08
CA ALA A 41 5.16 1.57 -1.86
C ALA A 41 5.76 0.44 -2.72
N GLY A 42 5.70 0.59 -4.03
CA GLY A 42 6.65 -0.04 -4.95
C GLY A 42 7.82 0.91 -5.22
N HIS A 43 8.91 0.41 -5.79
CA HIS A 43 10.05 1.26 -6.13
C HIS A 43 10.82 0.76 -7.34
N PHE A 44 11.52 1.69 -7.99
CA PHE A 44 12.48 1.42 -9.06
C PHE A 44 13.62 0.52 -8.57
N ASP A 45 14.09 -0.36 -9.46
CA ASP A 45 15.18 -1.30 -9.20
C ASP A 45 14.93 -2.24 -8.00
N CYS A 46 13.69 -2.73 -7.87
CA CYS A 46 13.32 -3.64 -6.80
C CYS A 46 13.91 -5.05 -7.00
N ALA A 47 15.05 -5.33 -6.39
CA ALA A 47 15.66 -6.68 -6.44
C ALA A 47 14.74 -7.80 -5.92
N GLY A 48 13.85 -7.49 -4.97
CA GLY A 48 12.86 -8.43 -4.44
C GLY A 48 11.63 -8.65 -5.33
N ASN A 49 11.48 -7.84 -6.37
CA ASN A 49 10.40 -7.90 -7.35
C ASN A 49 10.88 -7.26 -8.67
N PRO A 50 11.75 -7.94 -9.44
CA PRO A 50 12.43 -7.36 -10.60
C PRO A 50 11.49 -7.32 -11.81
N VAL A 51 10.54 -6.39 -11.79
CA VAL A 51 9.50 -6.23 -12.82
C VAL A 51 9.48 -4.80 -13.37
N SER A 52 8.74 -4.59 -14.45
CA SER A 52 8.59 -3.26 -15.05
C SER A 52 7.82 -2.30 -14.14
N TYR A 53 7.96 -1.00 -14.40
CA TYR A 53 7.13 0.02 -13.76
C TYR A 53 5.63 -0.29 -13.87
N GLU A 54 5.17 -0.73 -15.05
CA GLU A 54 3.74 -0.99 -15.26
C GLU A 54 3.23 -2.20 -14.47
N GLU A 55 4.06 -3.23 -14.33
CA GLU A 55 3.74 -4.37 -13.46
C GLU A 55 3.74 -3.94 -11.98
N HIS A 56 4.70 -3.11 -11.55
CA HIS A 56 4.66 -2.51 -10.21
C HIS A 56 3.38 -1.71 -9.98
N LYS A 57 2.99 -0.86 -10.92
CA LYS A 57 1.78 -0.04 -10.87
C LYS A 57 0.53 -0.91 -10.74
N GLU A 58 0.39 -1.94 -11.56
CA GLU A 58 -0.73 -2.87 -11.47
C GLU A 58 -0.78 -3.60 -10.12
N GLN A 59 0.37 -4.05 -9.62
CA GLN A 59 0.46 -4.68 -8.29
C GLN A 59 0.10 -3.71 -7.17
N ILE A 60 0.52 -2.45 -7.24
CA ILE A 60 0.15 -1.39 -6.28
C ILE A 60 -1.35 -1.16 -6.28
N LEU A 61 -1.98 -1.07 -7.46
CA LEU A 61 -3.44 -0.93 -7.58
C LEU A 61 -4.17 -2.13 -6.94
N ARG A 62 -3.74 -3.36 -7.24
CA ARG A 62 -4.30 -4.58 -6.64
C ARG A 62 -4.10 -4.62 -5.12
N CYS A 63 -2.95 -4.17 -4.62
CA CYS A 63 -2.72 -4.05 -3.18
C CYS A 63 -3.69 -3.06 -2.54
N ALA A 64 -3.84 -1.87 -3.13
CA ALA A 64 -4.72 -0.85 -2.62
C ALA A 64 -6.17 -1.35 -2.56
N ASP A 65 -6.67 -1.98 -3.62
CA ASP A 65 -8.00 -2.60 -3.65
C ASP A 65 -8.16 -3.68 -2.57
N ARG A 66 -7.17 -4.58 -2.43
CA ARG A 66 -7.22 -5.61 -1.38
C ARG A 66 -7.25 -5.01 0.03
N ILE A 67 -6.44 -3.98 0.30
CA ILE A 67 -6.39 -3.32 1.62
C ILE A 67 -7.72 -2.63 1.94
N ARG A 68 -8.34 -1.98 0.95
CA ARG A 68 -9.66 -1.37 1.12
C ARG A 68 -10.71 -2.39 1.56
N ASN A 69 -10.60 -3.62 1.07
CA ASN A 69 -11.49 -4.73 1.43
C ASN A 69 -11.18 -5.38 2.81
N TRP A 70 -10.18 -4.90 3.55
CA TRP A 70 -9.89 -5.38 4.91
C TRP A 70 -10.72 -4.73 6.02
N ASP A 71 -11.65 -3.84 5.65
CA ASP A 71 -12.55 -3.13 6.58
C ASP A 71 -11.80 -2.37 7.69
N PHE A 72 -10.64 -1.80 7.34
CA PHE A 72 -9.88 -0.93 8.25
C PHE A 72 -10.46 0.48 8.32
N GLY A 73 -11.25 0.92 7.34
CA GLY A 73 -11.88 2.25 7.34
C GLY A 73 -10.86 3.40 7.31
N VAL A 74 -9.70 3.19 6.70
CA VAL A 74 -8.61 4.20 6.61
C VAL A 74 -8.26 4.51 5.15
N ARG A 75 -7.66 5.68 4.91
CA ARG A 75 -7.20 6.08 3.58
C ARG A 75 -6.07 5.16 3.11
N VAL A 76 -6.12 4.73 1.86
CA VAL A 76 -5.10 3.90 1.21
C VAL A 76 -4.50 4.68 0.06
N VAL A 77 -3.17 4.82 0.05
CA VAL A 77 -2.42 5.51 -1.02
C VAL A 77 -1.44 4.53 -1.65
N GLY A 78 -1.52 4.36 -2.96
CA GLY A 78 -0.54 3.62 -3.75
C GLY A 78 0.52 4.57 -4.28
N ILE A 79 1.80 4.31 -3.97
CA ILE A 79 2.92 5.11 -4.44
C ILE A 79 3.97 4.25 -5.13
N TYR A 80 4.65 4.83 -6.10
CA TYR A 80 5.85 4.29 -6.71
C TYR A 80 7.00 5.28 -6.51
N VAL A 81 8.11 4.80 -5.94
CA VAL A 81 9.35 5.59 -5.82
C VAL A 81 10.17 5.36 -7.09
N ASN A 82 10.29 6.38 -7.93
CA ASN A 82 10.96 6.26 -9.23
C ASN A 82 12.49 6.37 -9.13
N GLU A 83 13.17 6.27 -10.27
CA GLU A 83 14.63 6.29 -10.37
C GLU A 83 15.28 7.58 -9.88
N TRP A 84 14.51 8.66 -9.75
CA TRP A 84 14.93 9.95 -9.22
C TRP A 84 14.64 10.08 -7.72
N PHE A 85 14.25 8.99 -7.05
CA PHE A 85 13.73 8.99 -5.67
C PHE A 85 12.53 9.92 -5.47
N SER A 86 11.81 10.22 -6.56
CA SER A 86 10.58 10.99 -6.54
C SER A 86 9.38 10.07 -6.42
N ILE A 87 8.26 10.61 -5.91
CA ILE A 87 7.05 9.83 -5.67
C ILE A 87 6.07 10.06 -6.80
N ASP A 88 5.72 8.98 -7.49
CA ASP A 88 4.59 8.92 -8.41
C ASP A 88 3.38 8.34 -7.66
N VAL A 89 2.31 9.13 -7.54
CA VAL A 89 1.06 8.68 -6.93
C VAL A 89 0.30 7.82 -7.94
N VAL A 90 0.13 6.54 -7.63
CA VAL A 90 -0.56 5.57 -8.49
C VAL A 90 -2.06 5.60 -8.24
N CYS A 91 -2.47 5.68 -6.97
CA CYS A 91 -3.88 5.81 -6.58
C CYS A 91 -4.00 6.41 -5.18
N ASP A 92 -5.17 6.96 -4.88
CA ASP A 92 -5.47 7.56 -3.59
C ASP A 92 -6.96 7.38 -3.26
N SER A 93 -7.26 6.69 -2.17
CA SER A 93 -8.63 6.45 -1.72
C SER A 93 -9.22 7.64 -0.95
N GLN A 94 -8.59 8.82 -1.00
CA GLN A 94 -9.09 10.01 -0.30
C GLN A 94 -10.54 10.34 -0.68
N GLU A 95 -10.95 10.06 -1.92
CA GLU A 95 -12.32 10.31 -2.41
C GLU A 95 -13.37 9.47 -1.66
N ASP A 96 -13.00 8.33 -1.08
CA ASP A 96 -13.92 7.51 -0.26
C ASP A 96 -14.14 8.06 1.15
N PHE A 97 -13.36 9.08 1.52
CA PHE A 97 -13.52 9.82 2.77
C PHE A 97 -13.77 11.30 2.47
N PRO A 98 -14.89 11.69 1.82
CA PRO A 98 -15.09 13.05 1.35
C PRO A 98 -15.12 14.11 2.46
N GLN A 99 -15.15 13.76 3.75
CA GLN A 99 -15.32 14.73 4.85
C GLN A 99 -14.57 14.36 6.15
N ILE A 100 -13.31 14.79 6.28
CA ILE A 100 -12.91 15.65 7.42
C ILE A 100 -12.43 16.98 6.82
N LYS A 101 -13.35 17.66 6.12
CA LYS A 101 -13.26 19.09 5.79
C LYS A 101 -14.31 19.85 6.62
N SER A 102 -14.18 19.69 7.92
CA SER A 102 -14.78 20.45 9.01
C SER A 102 -13.82 20.12 10.15
N TRP A 103 -12.75 20.87 10.38
CA TRP A 103 -12.73 22.22 10.94
C TRP A 103 -11.48 22.97 10.47
N LEU A 104 -11.66 23.94 9.58
CA LEU A 104 -10.93 25.20 9.39
C LEU A 104 -11.80 26.06 8.45
#